data_AF-A0A346PGE4-F1
#
_entry.id   AF-A0A346PGE4-F1
#
_cell.length_a   1.000
_cell.length_b   1.000
_cell.length_c   1.000
_cell.angle_alpha   90.00
_cell.angle_beta   90.00
_cell.angle_gamma   90.00
#
_symmetry.space_group_name_H-M   'P 1'
#
loop_
_entity.id
_entity.type
_entity.pdbx_description
1 polymer ?
#
loop_
_entity_poly.entity_id
_entity_poly.type
_entity_poly.pdbx_seq_one_letter_code
_entity_poly.pdbx_strand_id
1 'polypeptide(L)' 'MSLERFVRVNLVLVPLLAAAGYLFYESLPVVIVPFGVAYLTVVLVLSFAWGMSRLTLALDSR' A
#
# COMPACT_ATOMS: atom_id res chain seq x y z
N MET A 1 -4.59 13.42 -7.19
CA MET A 1 -5.23 12.09 -7.08
C MET A 1 -5.97 12.06 -5.75
N SER A 2 -7.24 11.62 -5.66
CA SER A 2 -7.91 11.52 -4.36
C SER A 2 -7.33 10.37 -3.53
N LEU A 3 -7.37 10.47 -2.20
CA LEU A 3 -6.89 9.43 -1.28
C LEU A 3 -7.55 8.07 -1.58
N GLU A 4 -8.85 8.08 -1.88
CA GLU A 4 -9.59 6.89 -2.28
C GLU A 4 -9.05 6.25 -3.58
N ARG A 5 -8.75 7.06 -4.60
CA ARG A 5 -8.19 6.55 -5.85
C ARG A 5 -6.78 6.00 -5.64
N PHE A 6 -5.99 6.65 -4.77
CA PHE A 6 -4.66 6.17 -4.38
C PHE A 6 -4.76 4.78 -3.71
N VAL A 7 -5.61 4.62 -2.70
CA VAL A 7 -5.80 3.34 -1.99
C VAL A 7 -6.27 2.26 -2.96
N ARG A 8 -7.27 2.52 -3.80
CA ARG A 8 -7.77 1.53 -4.77
C ARG A 8 -6.71 1.03 -5.75
N VAL A 9 -5.87 1.92 -6.28
CA VAL A 9 -4.77 1.53 -7.17
C VAL A 9 -3.73 0.68 -6.42
N ASN A 10 -3.40 1.11 -5.21
CA ASN A 10 -2.39 0.44 -4.39
C ASN A 10 -2.83 -0.92 -3.86
N LEU A 11 -4.12 -1.16 -3.68
CA LEU A 11 -4.65 -2.48 -3.34
C LEU A 11 -4.31 -3.55 -4.39
N VAL A 12 -4.13 -3.15 -5.64
CA VAL A 12 -3.69 -4.05 -6.73
C VAL A 12 -2.17 -4.01 -6.88
N LEU A 13 -1.56 -2.83 -6.79
CA LEU A 13 -0.13 -2.65 -7.00
C LEU A 13 0.72 -3.32 -5.92
N VAL A 14 0.31 -3.25 -4.65
CA VAL A 14 1.04 -3.85 -3.52
C VAL A 14 1.22 -5.37 -3.68
N PRO A 15 0.17 -6.17 -3.93
CA PRO A 15 0.36 -7.61 -4.14
C PRO A 15 1.21 -7.93 -5.38
N LEU A 16 1.10 -7.13 -6.46
CA LEU A 16 1.96 -7.28 -7.63
C LEU A 16 3.43 -7.00 -7.30
N LEU A 17 3.70 -5.93 -6.55
CA LEU A 17 5.06 -5.59 -6.09
C LEU A 17 5.61 -6.64 -5.11
N ALA A 18 4.77 -7.18 -4.24
CA ALA A 18 5.17 -8.25 -3.32
C ALA A 18 5.51 -9.54 -4.08
N ALA A 19 4.67 -9.93 -5.05
CA ALA A 19 4.91 -11.11 -5.89
C ALA A 19 6.17 -10.93 -6.75
N ALA A 20 6.34 -9.77 -7.39
CA ALA A 20 7.54 -9.45 -8.17
C ALA A 20 8.79 -9.43 -7.27
N GLY A 21 8.71 -8.79 -6.10
CA GLY A 21 9.80 -8.75 -5.14
C GLY A 21 10.21 -10.15 -4.65
N TYR A 22 9.25 -11.04 -4.47
CA TYR A 22 9.51 -12.44 -4.12
C TYR A 22 10.15 -13.22 -5.27
N LEU A 23 9.63 -13.10 -6.49
CA LEU A 23 10.14 -13.82 -7.66
C LEU A 23 11.55 -13.37 -8.09
N PHE A 24 11.87 -12.09 -7.88
CA PHE A 24 13.14 -11.49 -8.31
C PHE A 24 14.06 -11.15 -7.14
N TYR A 25 13.86 -11.74 -5.94
CA TYR A 25 14.58 -11.34 -4.73
C TYR A 25 16.11 -11.42 -4.87
N GLU A 26 16.63 -12.42 -5.60
CA GLU A 26 18.06 -12.61 -5.86
C GLU A 26 18.63 -11.60 -6.87
N SER A 27 17.77 -11.05 -7.73
CA SER A 27 18.15 -10.11 -8.80
C SER A 27 17.96 -8.65 -8.40
N LEU A 28 17.37 -8.39 -7.23
CA LEU A 28 17.08 -7.04 -6.78
C LEU A 28 18.38 -6.32 -6.37
N PRO A 29 18.67 -5.14 -6.94
CA PRO A 29 19.74 -4.29 -6.43
C PRO A 29 19.46 -3.94 -4.97
N VAL A 30 20.50 -4.02 -4.13
CA VAL A 30 20.41 -3.71 -2.68
C VAL A 30 19.78 -2.34 -2.42
N VAL A 31 20.01 -1.38 -3.33
CA VAL A 31 19.46 -0.03 -3.27
C VAL A 31 17.93 -0.01 -3.41
N ILE A 32 17.31 -0.93 -4.16
CA ILE A 32 15.86 -0.93 -4.40
C ILE A 32 15.07 -1.41 -3.19
N VAL A 33 15.63 -2.31 -2.38
CA VAL A 33 14.99 -2.86 -1.19
C VAL A 33 14.48 -1.79 -0.22
N PRO A 34 15.29 -0.81 0.25
CA PRO A 34 14.81 0.22 1.17
C PRO A 34 13.74 1.11 0.55
N PHE A 35 13.81 1.41 -0.76
CA PHE A 35 12.75 2.19 -1.43
C PHE A 35 11.44 1.41 -1.53
N GLY A 36 11.51 0.11 -1.84
CA GLY A 36 10.35 -0.78 -1.84
C GLY A 36 9.69 -0.84 -0.46
N VAL A 37 10.48 -1.03 0.60
CA VAL A 37 9.99 -1.07 1.97
C VAL A 37 9.36 0.28 2.38
N ALA A 38 10.03 1.40 2.08
CA ALA A 38 9.50 2.74 2.37
C ALA A 38 8.16 2.98 1.66
N TYR A 39 8.07 2.61 0.38
CA TYR A 39 6.84 2.74 -0.39
C TYR A 39 5.70 1.91 0.20
N LEU A 40 5.95 0.63 0.48
CA LEU A 40 4.96 -0.26 1.08
C LEU A 40 4.47 0.25 2.44
N THR A 41 5.37 0.82 3.24
CA THR A 41 5.04 1.42 4.53
C THR A 41 4.11 2.62 4.37
N VAL A 42 4.41 3.54 3.46
CA VAL A 42 3.56 4.70 3.16
C VAL A 42 2.18 4.25 2.69
N VAL A 43 2.13 3.29 1.76
CA VAL A 43 0.88 2.76 1.25
C VAL A 43 0.04 2.13 2.36
N LEU A 44 0.66 1.37 3.26
CA LEU A 44 -0.02 0.72 4.38
C LEU A 44 -0.59 1.74 5.36
N VAL A 45 0.19 2.76 5.74
CA VAL A 45 -0.26 3.84 6.63
C VAL A 45 -1.43 4.61 6.01
N LEU A 46 -1.33 4.99 4.74
CA LEU A 46 -2.39 5.74 4.05
C LEU A 46 -3.65 4.90 3.86
N SER A 47 -3.50 3.62 3.53
CA SER A 47 -4.63 2.70 3.38
C SER A 47 -5.33 2.45 4.73
N PHE A 48 -4.55 2.32 5.80
CA PHE A 48 -5.07 2.18 7.16
C PHE A 48 -5.82 3.44 7.60
N ALA A 49 -5.23 4.62 7.43
CA ALA A 49 -5.86 5.89 7.78
C ALA A 49 -7.18 6.11 7.01
N TRP A 50 -7.20 5.80 5.71
CA TRP A 50 -8.41 5.88 4.89
C TRP A 50 -9.48 4.87 5.35
N GLY A 51 -9.08 3.63 5.62
CA GLY A 51 -9.97 2.58 6.12
C GLY A 51 -10.61 2.95 7.45
N MET A 52 -9.82 3.46 8.39
CA MET A 52 -10.31 3.95 9.69
C MET A 52 -11.29 5.11 9.51
N SER A 53 -10.98 6.09 8.66
CA SER A 53 -11.89 7.21 8.38
C SER A 53 -13.24 6.74 7.81
N ARG A 54 -13.23 5.76 6.91
CA ARG A 54 -14.44 5.14 6.37
C ARG A 54 -15.23 4.35 7.43
N LEU A 55 -14.53 3.61 8.29
CA LEU A 55 -15.15 2.86 9.39
C LEU A 55 -15.82 3.79 10.40
N THR A 56 -15.16 4.87 10.80
CA THR A 56 -15.73 5.86 11.72
C THR A 56 -17.01 6.46 11.14
N LEU A 57 -17.00 6.89 9.87
CA LEU A 57 -18.20 7.41 9.21
C LEU A 57 -19.33 6.37 9.13
N ALA A 58 -18.99 5.10 8.87
CA ALA A 58 -19.98 4.03 8.82
C ALA A 58 -20.60 3.73 10.20
N LEU A 59 -19.80 3.82 11.27
CA LEU A 59 -20.25 3.62 12.65
C LEU A 59 -21.09 4.80 13.16
N ASP A 60 -20.73 6.03 12.80
CA ASP A 60 -21.45 7.26 13.19
C ASP A 60 -22.78 7.43 12.43
N SER A 61 -22.90 6.79 11.26
CA SER A 61 -24.14 6.75 10.46
C SER A 61 -25.18 5.72 10.93
N ARG A 62 -24.90 4.94 11.98
CA ARG A 62 -25.81 3.96 12.59
C ARG A 62 -26.39 4.48 13.89
#